data_AF-A0A6S7CLH8-F1
#
_entry.id   AF-A0A6S7CLH8-F1
#
_cell.length_a   1.000
_cell.length_b   1.000
_cell.length_c   1.000
_cell.angle_alpha   90.00
_cell.angle_beta   90.00
_cell.angle_gamma   90.00
#
_symmetry.space_group_name_H-M   'P 1'
#
loop_
_entity.id
_entity.type
_entity.pdbx_description
1 polymer ?
#
loop_
_entity_poly.entity_id
_entity_poly.type
_entity_poly.pdbx_seq_one_letter_code
_entity_poly.pdbx_strand_id
1 'polypeptide(L)'
;MDSQSLVRMANRIGDFFEAMPNRDRAMADIVDHMRKFWEPRMRQAMVDHLDRGAGEGLSEIVLTSLTRHRVVLEEALPARASEK
;
A
#
# COMPACT_ATOMS: atom_id res chain seq x y z
N MET A 1 -6.42 4.25 -13.94
CA MET A 1 -5.01 3.90 -13.62
C MET A 1 -5.00 2.41 -13.36
N ASP A 2 -4.13 1.67 -14.02
CA ASP A 2 -4.08 0.20 -13.93
C ASP A 2 -3.41 -0.28 -12.65
N SER A 3 -3.95 -1.36 -12.07
CA SER A 3 -3.42 -2.00 -10.85
C SER A 3 -1.96 -2.43 -11.00
N GLN A 4 -1.57 -2.91 -12.17
CA GLN A 4 -0.18 -3.32 -12.46
C GLN A 4 0.82 -2.16 -12.33
N SER A 5 0.41 -0.95 -12.73
CA SER A 5 1.26 0.24 -12.59
C SER A 5 1.41 0.63 -11.12
N LEU A 6 0.33 0.53 -10.34
CA LEU A 6 0.38 0.76 -8.89
C LEU A 6 1.26 -0.24 -8.17
N VAL A 7 1.17 -1.53 -8.52
CA VAL A 7 2.03 -2.60 -7.98
C VAL A 7 3.51 -2.29 -8.26
N ARG A 8 3.86 -1.92 -9.50
CA ARG A 8 5.24 -1.52 -9.82
C ARG A 8 5.73 -0.31 -9.02
N MET A 9 4.87 0.69 -8.83
CA MET A 9 5.20 1.86 -8.01
C MET A 9 5.42 1.48 -6.54
N ALA A 10 4.54 0.65 -5.98
CA ALA A 10 4.64 0.17 -4.61
C ALA A 10 5.91 -0.65 -4.38
N ASN A 11 6.26 -1.53 -5.32
CA ASN A 11 7.50 -2.31 -5.26
C ASN A 11 8.73 -1.41 -5.26
N ARG A 12 8.77 -0.39 -6.12
CA ARG A 12 9.88 0.57 -6.14
C ARG A 12 10.06 1.32 -4.81
N ILE A 13 8.96 1.62 -4.12
CA ILE A 13 8.99 2.19 -2.77
C ILE A 13 9.54 1.15 -1.78
N GLY A 14 9.07 -0.10 -1.87
CA GLY A 14 9.56 -1.22 -1.08
C GLY A 14 11.07 -1.44 -1.20
N ASP A 15 11.59 -1.48 -2.42
CA ASP A 15 13.01 -1.68 -2.71
C ASP A 15 13.89 -0.60 -2.05
N PHE A 16 13.40 0.65 -2.01
CA PHE A 16 14.09 1.76 -1.35
C PHE A 16 14.17 1.56 0.17
N PHE A 17 13.06 1.15 0.80
CA PHE A 17 12.99 0.96 2.25
C PHE A 17 13.56 -0.39 2.70
N GLU A 18 13.67 -1.38 1.82
CA GLU A 18 14.29 -2.68 2.11
C GLU A 18 15.79 -2.55 2.43
N ALA A 19 16.46 -1.54 1.87
CA ALA A 19 17.85 -1.23 2.19
C ALA A 19 18.06 -0.72 3.64
N MET A 20 16.98 -0.43 4.38
CA MET A 20 17.08 0.04 5.76
C MET A 20 17.35 -1.11 6.74
N PRO A 21 18.19 -0.89 7.77
CA PRO A 21 18.56 -1.93 8.73
C PRO A 21 17.40 -2.38 9.64
N ASN A 22 16.35 -1.56 9.79
CA ASN A 22 15.18 -1.91 10.59
C ASN A 22 13.98 -2.20 9.69
N ARG A 23 13.71 -3.49 9.47
CA ARG A 23 12.59 -3.96 8.63
C ARG A 23 11.22 -3.57 9.18
N ASP A 24 10.99 -3.62 10.48
CA ASP A 24 9.69 -3.23 11.06
C ASP A 24 9.40 -1.75 10.84
N ARG A 25 10.41 -0.89 11.03
CA ARG A 25 10.28 0.53 10.71
C ARG A 25 10.09 0.77 9.22
N ALA A 26 10.83 0.05 8.38
CA ALA A 26 10.67 0.11 6.92
C ALA A 26 9.24 -0.20 6.49
N MET A 27 8.62 -1.23 7.07
CA MET A 27 7.22 -1.57 6.77
C MET A 27 6.25 -0.45 7.13
N ALA A 28 6.42 0.20 8.28
CA ALA A 28 5.59 1.33 8.67
C ALA A 28 5.80 2.54 7.75
N ASP A 29 7.06 2.85 7.42
CA ASP A 29 7.44 3.98 6.57
C ASP A 29 6.94 3.81 5.12
N ILE A 30 6.87 2.58 4.59
CA ILE A 30 6.28 2.28 3.26
C ILE A 30 4.81 2.72 3.22
N VAL A 31 3.98 2.27 4.18
CA VAL A 31 2.54 2.62 4.19
C VAL A 31 2.32 4.10 4.44
N ASP A 32 3.11 4.71 5.34
CA ASP A 32 3.02 6.15 5.59
C ASP A 32 3.42 6.98 4.36
N HIS A 33 4.43 6.54 3.61
CA HIS A 33 4.80 7.16 2.34
C HIS A 33 3.66 7.05 1.31
N MET A 34 3.09 5.86 1.13
CA MET A 34 1.94 5.67 0.24
C MET A 34 0.77 6.56 0.67
N ARG A 35 0.47 6.63 1.96
CA ARG A 35 -0.59 7.51 2.49
C ARG A 35 -0.35 8.99 2.18
N LYS A 36 0.88 9.48 2.34
CA LYS A 36 1.23 10.90 2.15
C LYS A 36 1.29 11.33 0.69
N PHE A 37 1.78 10.45 -0.19
CA PHE A 37 2.06 10.80 -1.58
C PHE A 37 1.02 10.28 -2.58
N TRP A 38 0.25 9.25 -2.23
CA TRP A 38 -0.75 8.70 -3.14
C TRP A 38 -2.12 9.35 -2.96
N GLU A 39 -2.78 9.62 -4.08
CA GLU A 39 -4.16 10.08 -4.06
C GLU A 39 -5.10 9.01 -3.48
N PRO A 40 -6.24 9.42 -2.89
CA PRO A 40 -7.17 8.47 -2.30
C PRO A 40 -7.63 7.35 -3.25
N ARG A 41 -7.82 7.68 -4.53
CA ARG A 41 -8.22 6.69 -5.56
C ARG A 41 -7.16 5.62 -5.81
N MET A 42 -5.88 5.99 -5.75
CA MET A 42 -4.77 5.03 -5.91
C MET A 42 -4.70 4.07 -4.72
N ARG A 43 -4.93 4.60 -3.51
CA ARG A 43 -4.94 3.81 -2.27
C ARG A 43 -6.11 2.84 -2.26
N GLN A 44 -7.29 3.29 -2.70
CA GLN A 44 -8.46 2.42 -2.86
C GLN A 44 -8.17 1.29 -3.86
N ALA A 45 -7.61 1.61 -5.03
CA ALA A 45 -7.24 0.61 -6.02
C ALA A 45 -6.20 -0.40 -5.50
N MET A 46 -5.28 0.02 -4.61
CA MET A 46 -4.34 -0.89 -3.95
C MET A 46 -5.04 -1.82 -2.95
N VAL A 47 -5.95 -1.30 -2.14
CA VAL A 47 -6.77 -2.12 -1.23
C VAL A 47 -7.60 -3.13 -2.02
N ASP A 48 -8.25 -2.69 -3.10
CA ASP A 48 -9.01 -3.57 -3.98
C ASP A 48 -8.13 -4.65 -4.62
N HIS A 49 -6.87 -4.33 -4.96
CA HIS A 49 -5.89 -5.29 -5.47
C HIS A 49 -5.50 -6.34 -4.42
N LEU A 50 -5.32 -5.91 -3.16
CA LEU A 50 -5.08 -6.82 -2.03
C LEU A 50 -6.27 -7.74 -1.80
N ASP A 51 -7.50 -7.22 -1.88
CA ASP A 51 -8.72 -7.99 -1.64
C ASP A 51 -9.04 -8.97 -2.78
N ARG A 52 -8.72 -8.61 -4.04
CA ARG A 52 -9.03 -9.45 -5.22
C ARG A 52 -7.96 -10.49 -5.52
N GLY A 53 -6.69 -10.18 -5.27
CA GLY A 53 -5.55 -10.98 -5.73
C GLY A 53 -4.51 -11.27 -4.65
N ALA A 54 -4.83 -11.03 -3.37
CA ALA A 54 -3.89 -11.17 -2.25
C ALA A 54 -2.56 -10.43 -2.45
N GLY A 55 -2.56 -9.36 -3.26
CA GLY A 55 -1.36 -8.60 -3.57
C GLY A 55 -0.44 -9.23 -4.61
N GLU A 56 -0.98 -9.98 -5.56
CA GLU A 56 -0.20 -10.57 -6.66
C GLU A 56 0.73 -9.54 -7.33
N GLY A 57 1.99 -9.93 -7.50
CA GLY A 57 3.04 -9.10 -8.08
C GLY A 57 3.71 -8.10 -7.13
N LEU A 58 3.27 -7.99 -5.87
CA LEU A 58 3.94 -7.17 -4.86
C LEU A 58 5.18 -7.86 -4.29
N SER A 59 6.21 -7.07 -3.97
CA SER A 59 7.37 -7.54 -3.21
C SER A 59 6.96 -7.98 -1.80
N GLU A 60 7.66 -8.94 -1.20
CA GLU A 60 7.33 -9.49 0.11
C GLU A 60 7.26 -8.41 1.21
N ILE A 61 8.20 -7.45 1.20
CA ILE A 61 8.21 -6.34 2.16
C ILE A 61 6.98 -5.42 2.00
N VAL A 62 6.54 -5.19 0.77
CA VAL A 62 5.39 -4.33 0.46
C VAL A 62 4.09 -5.04 0.81
N LEU A 63 3.95 -6.30 0.43
CA LEU A 63 2.80 -7.11 0.79
C LEU A 63 2.64 -7.17 2.32
N THR A 64 3.72 -7.53 3.03
CA THR A 64 3.71 -7.61 4.50
C THR A 64 3.39 -6.26 5.14
N SER A 65 4.00 -5.18 4.64
CA SER A 65 3.74 -3.80 5.09
C SER A 65 2.27 -3.43 4.94
N LEU A 66 1.69 -3.67 3.76
CA LEU A 66 0.30 -3.38 3.46
C LEU A 66 -0.67 -4.23 4.28
N THR A 67 -0.39 -5.51 4.47
CA THR A 67 -1.23 -6.38 5.31
C THR A 67 -1.16 -6.00 6.78
N ARG A 68 0.03 -5.70 7.31
CA ARG A 68 0.25 -5.37 8.73
C ARG A 68 -0.27 -3.99 9.10
N HIS A 69 -0.17 -3.03 8.19
CA HIS A 69 -0.59 -1.64 8.39
C HIS A 69 -1.81 -1.25 7.55
N ARG A 70 -2.64 -2.24 7.18
CA ARG A 70 -3.83 -2.06 6.33
C ARG A 70 -4.74 -0.94 6.82
N VAL A 71 -4.94 -0.87 8.14
CA VAL A 71 -5.76 0.16 8.79
C VAL A 71 -5.31 1.57 8.42
N VAL A 72 -4.00 1.84 8.34
CA VAL A 72 -3.46 3.17 8.00
C VAL A 72 -3.77 3.56 6.56
N LEU A 73 -3.78 2.57 5.65
CA LEU A 73 -4.12 2.80 4.25
C LEU A 73 -5.62 3.06 4.08
N GLU A 74 -6.45 2.33 4.84
CA GLU A 74 -7.92 2.42 4.82
C GLU A 74 -8.46 3.65 5.53
N GLU A 75 -7.93 4.03 6.70
CA GLU A 75 -8.31 5.24 7.45
C GLU A 75 -8.13 6.52 6.64
N ALA A 76 -7.18 6.49 5.72
CA ALA A 76 -6.86 7.64 4.91
C ALA A 76 -7.69 7.67 3.60
N LEU A 77 -8.54 6.67 3.35
CA LEU A 77 -9.58 6.75 2.32
C LEU A 77 -10.65 7.74 2.80
N PRO A 78 -11.26 8.53 1.89
CA PRO A 78 -12.44 9.29 2.25
C PRO A 78 -13.44 8.33 2.86
N ALA A 79 -14.00 8.69 4.04
CA ALA A 79 -15.01 7.89 4.73
C ALA A 79 -15.94 7.34 3.66
N ARG A 80 -15.94 6.00 3.48
CA ARG A 80 -16.75 5.32 2.44
C ARG A 80 -18.11 5.99 2.53
N ALA A 81 -18.47 6.76 1.50
CA ALA A 81 -19.72 7.47 1.50
C ALA A 81 -20.76 6.40 1.85
N SER A 82 -21.43 6.55 2.98
CA SER A 82 -22.48 5.66 3.41
C SER A 82 -23.45 5.57 2.25
N GLU A 83 -23.33 4.52 1.44
CA GLU A 83 -24.35 4.16 0.49
C GLU A 83 -25.55 3.72 1.33
N LYS A 84 -26.67 4.29 0.94
CA LYS A 84 -27.93 4.46 1.65
C LYS A 84 -28.78 3.20 1.58
#